data_AF-A0A5C1QLK7-F1
#
_entry.id   AF-A0A5C1QLK7-F1
#
_cell.length_a   1.000
_cell.length_b   1.000
_cell.length_c   1.000
_cell.angle_alpha   90.00
_cell.angle_beta   90.00
_cell.angle_gamma   90.00
#
_symmetry.space_group_name_H-M   'P 1'
#
loop_
_entity.id
_entity.type
_entity.pdbx_description
1 polymer ?
#
loop_
_entity_poly.entity_id
_entity_poly.type
_entity_poly.pdbx_seq_one_letter_code
_entity_poly.pdbx_strand_id
1 'polypeptide(L)'
;MKNVKNLVLKTILLICLGFATVYTTAATEVDDVSSATPRGDGWKIDLIGVRNDEIWQSQMTSWKGSEESLKAEMELENKGEVHNYGGILLKEIIAMVDDPSGGMPYEFQEDLWNEGYNITLTAADGYSSSFNTADARAEEILLVDTIDGQTVTPQIAGKITGKAWVRDLVSIELSLAPVDLEQNSFEFVLDINGESISYTIRELEAMDIYVEDKGSFTNSYSNTTEGLYGGVKLIPLLSEFMTVTNDSAIKIIAMDGYEMSYSGEMLLDQADGEWILAFKENGEYMPEDPGYIRLVKVGPQNPNITGHVSARMIKKIVTEGQVFIDFALTIVQKDLTEVFDRQTMQSGVSVNKNAVTYYDRKSDSDIQYMGISLWRLLERPQGYKAVKISASDGFSVTLDNSQIEGNDDVIIAMYTGKDESLLNDKDWPLRLVWDKDAELVPDGIKSVRNVEKITLIY
;
A
#
# COMPACT_ATOMS: atom_id res chain seq x y z
N MET A 1 52.70 25.49 -43.29
CA MET A 1 52.95 26.13 -41.98
C MET A 1 51.96 25.54 -40.98
N LYS A 2 52.31 24.44 -40.31
CA LYS A 2 52.51 24.33 -38.85
C LYS A 2 51.48 25.08 -38.00
N ASN A 3 50.53 24.37 -37.40
CA ASN A 3 50.61 24.03 -35.98
C ASN A 3 49.55 22.99 -35.56
N VAL A 4 50.06 21.85 -35.13
CA VAL A 4 49.40 20.82 -34.33
C VAL A 4 49.76 21.10 -32.86
N LYS A 5 48.77 21.11 -31.95
CA LYS A 5 48.95 20.93 -30.49
C LYS A 5 47.70 20.23 -29.97
N ASN A 6 47.74 18.91 -29.78
CA ASN A 6 48.22 18.15 -28.61
C ASN A 6 47.19 18.00 -27.50
N LEU A 7 46.65 16.78 -27.50
CA LEU A 7 45.98 15.99 -26.48
C LEU A 7 46.82 15.92 -25.18
N VAL A 8 46.21 16.17 -24.02
CA VAL A 8 46.69 15.65 -22.74
C VAL A 8 45.50 15.12 -21.95
N LEU A 9 45.39 13.79 -21.97
CA LEU A 9 44.51 12.99 -21.13
C LEU A 9 45.11 12.98 -19.71
N LYS A 10 44.41 13.51 -18.71
CA LYS A 10 44.80 13.40 -17.30
C LYS A 10 44.12 12.17 -16.70
N THR A 11 44.90 11.10 -16.53
CA THR A 11 44.58 9.96 -15.68
C THR A 11 44.65 10.41 -14.21
N ILE A 12 43.51 10.41 -13.51
CA ILE A 12 43.48 10.51 -12.05
C ILE A 12 43.51 9.10 -11.49
N LEU A 13 44.64 8.77 -10.85
CA LEU A 13 44.87 7.56 -10.07
C LEU A 13 44.25 7.78 -8.69
N LEU A 14 43.08 7.19 -8.42
CA LEU A 14 42.45 7.23 -7.09
C LEU A 14 43.04 6.06 -6.26
N ILE A 15 43.82 6.42 -5.25
CA ILE A 15 44.42 5.48 -4.29
C ILE A 15 43.33 5.03 -3.30
N CYS A 16 43.11 3.72 -3.21
CA CYS A 16 42.31 3.08 -2.17
C CYS A 16 42.91 3.34 -0.79
N LEU A 17 42.19 4.08 0.06
CA LEU A 17 42.30 4.00 1.52
C LEU A 17 41.03 3.34 2.04
N GLY A 18 41.14 2.07 2.41
CA GLY A 18 40.08 1.35 3.12
C GLY A 18 39.96 1.91 4.53
N PHE A 19 38.93 2.72 4.76
CA PHE A 19 38.39 2.93 6.10
C PHE A 19 37.29 1.88 6.30
N ALA A 20 37.53 0.96 7.23
CA ALA A 20 36.47 0.11 7.76
C ALA A 20 35.54 1.01 8.59
N THR A 21 34.42 1.40 8.02
CA THR A 21 33.36 2.10 8.75
C THR A 21 32.72 1.08 9.68
N VAL A 22 32.95 1.25 10.98
CA VAL A 22 32.17 0.57 12.00
C VAL A 22 30.78 1.18 11.95
N TYR A 23 29.79 0.39 11.56
CA TYR A 23 28.38 0.77 11.72
C TYR A 23 28.08 0.75 13.22
N THR A 24 28.21 1.91 13.85
CA THR A 24 27.49 2.17 15.10
C THR A 24 26.06 2.44 14.68
N THR A 25 25.14 1.54 15.01
CA THR A 25 23.70 1.83 15.03
C THR A 25 23.53 3.00 16.01
N ALA A 26 23.30 4.20 15.47
CA ALA A 26 22.82 5.32 16.28
C ALA A 26 21.42 4.92 16.75
N ALA A 27 21.30 4.56 18.02
CA ALA A 27 20.01 4.60 18.68
C ALA A 27 19.55 6.05 18.59
N THR A 28 18.38 6.28 18.02
CA THR A 28 17.67 7.56 18.09
C THR A 28 17.57 7.93 19.57
N GLU A 29 18.31 8.96 19.99
CA GLU A 29 18.20 9.47 21.35
C GLU A 29 16.80 10.05 21.53
N VAL A 30 16.12 9.62 22.61
CA VAL A 30 14.82 10.14 23.02
C VAL A 30 14.97 11.64 23.26
N ASP A 31 14.12 12.44 22.62
CA ASP A 31 14.14 13.89 22.71
C ASP A 31 13.96 14.33 24.18
N ASP A 32 14.81 15.26 24.64
CA ASP A 32 14.96 15.69 26.04
C ASP A 32 13.75 16.51 26.56
N VAL A 33 12.61 16.46 25.86
CA VAL A 33 11.41 17.29 26.10
C VAL A 33 10.28 16.53 26.83
N SER A 34 10.36 15.20 26.95
CA SER A 34 9.41 14.43 27.77
C SER A 34 9.95 14.28 29.20
N SER A 35 9.09 14.46 30.19
CA SER A 35 9.26 13.98 31.57
C SER A 35 9.35 12.44 31.58
N ALA A 36 10.46 11.91 31.05
CA ALA A 36 10.65 10.52 30.66
C ALA A 36 10.12 9.57 31.72
N THR A 37 9.20 8.71 31.30
CA THR A 37 8.65 7.65 32.15
C THR A 37 9.84 6.88 32.76
N PRO A 38 9.94 6.72 34.10
CA PRO A 38 11.15 6.17 34.71
C PRO A 38 11.45 4.78 34.15
N ARG A 39 12.69 4.56 33.71
CA ARG A 39 13.17 3.26 33.19
C ARG A 39 12.66 2.10 34.05
N GLY A 40 12.06 1.10 33.40
CA GLY A 40 11.48 -0.07 34.05
C GLY A 40 12.30 -1.36 33.91
N ASP A 41 11.67 -2.47 34.31
CA ASP A 41 12.16 -3.83 34.18
C ASP A 41 11.29 -4.64 33.21
N GLY A 42 11.89 -5.63 32.54
CA GLY A 42 11.20 -6.55 31.62
C GLY A 42 11.30 -6.14 30.15
N TRP A 43 10.27 -6.47 29.37
CA TRP A 43 10.17 -6.00 27.98
C TRP A 43 9.94 -4.47 27.94
N LYS A 44 10.28 -3.86 26.80
CA LYS A 44 10.11 -2.44 26.50
C LYS A 44 9.45 -2.31 25.12
N ILE A 45 8.50 -1.39 24.99
CA ILE A 45 7.92 -0.98 23.72
C ILE A 45 8.24 0.50 23.52
N ASP A 46 8.84 0.82 22.39
CA ASP A 46 9.07 2.21 21.96
C ASP A 46 7.77 2.82 21.44
N LEU A 47 7.39 3.97 21.97
CA LEU A 47 6.20 4.72 21.56
C LEU A 47 6.64 5.97 20.82
N ILE A 48 6.23 6.08 19.56
CA ILE A 48 6.60 7.18 18.67
C ILE A 48 5.32 7.85 18.21
N GLY A 49 5.24 9.17 18.35
CA GLY A 49 4.06 9.95 17.97
C GLY A 49 4.40 11.43 17.92
N VAL A 50 3.49 12.30 18.37
CA VAL A 50 3.78 13.75 18.49
C VAL A 50 4.97 13.99 19.43
N ARG A 51 5.22 13.05 20.35
CA ARG A 51 6.43 12.92 21.15
C ARG A 51 6.83 11.46 21.26
N ASN A 52 8.07 11.20 21.65
CA ASN A 52 8.56 9.85 21.90
C ASN A 52 8.49 9.52 23.40
N ASP A 53 8.13 8.28 23.71
CA ASP A 53 8.11 7.73 25.06
C ASP A 53 8.43 6.22 25.01
N GLU A 54 8.47 5.58 26.17
CA GLU A 54 8.65 4.14 26.26
C GLU A 54 7.74 3.57 27.34
N ILE A 55 7.19 2.37 27.11
CA ILE A 55 6.46 1.62 28.13
C ILE A 55 7.16 0.30 28.43
N TRP A 56 7.39 0.06 29.73
CA TRP A 56 8.02 -1.15 30.26
C TRP A 56 6.99 -2.09 30.88
N GLN A 57 7.31 -3.39 30.89
CA GLN A 57 6.51 -4.42 31.55
C GLN A 57 6.17 -4.07 32.99
N SER A 58 7.15 -3.58 33.76
CA SER A 58 6.95 -3.19 35.16
C SER A 58 5.97 -2.04 35.33
N GLN A 59 5.93 -1.10 34.38
CA GLN A 59 5.00 0.04 34.40
C GLN A 59 3.58 -0.42 34.05
N MET A 60 3.40 -1.20 32.98
CA MET A 60 2.11 -1.79 32.63
C MET A 60 1.54 -2.63 33.79
N THR A 61 2.41 -3.41 34.45
CA THR A 61 2.04 -4.18 35.65
C THR A 61 1.61 -3.26 36.80
N SER A 62 2.34 -2.18 37.04
CA SER A 62 1.99 -1.19 38.05
C SER A 62 0.66 -0.50 37.77
N TRP A 63 0.40 -0.10 36.52
CA TRP A 63 -0.84 0.56 36.11
C TRP A 63 -2.05 -0.33 36.32
N LYS A 64 -1.99 -1.59 35.88
CA LYS A 64 -3.02 -2.60 36.16
C LYS A 64 -3.18 -2.88 37.66
N GLY A 65 -2.12 -2.73 38.45
CA GLY A 65 -2.15 -2.90 39.90
C GLY A 65 -2.74 -1.72 40.66
N SER A 66 -2.65 -0.50 40.12
CA SER A 66 -3.13 0.72 40.77
C SER A 66 -4.60 1.02 40.47
N GLU A 67 -5.07 0.74 39.26
CA GLU A 67 -6.43 1.05 38.82
C GLU A 67 -7.05 -0.16 38.09
N GLU A 68 -8.08 -0.76 38.69
CA GLU A 68 -8.75 -1.93 38.11
C GLU A 68 -9.38 -1.62 36.75
N SER A 69 -9.77 -0.35 36.51
CA SER A 69 -10.35 0.10 35.25
C SER A 69 -9.39 0.06 34.06
N LEU A 70 -8.08 -0.01 34.30
CA LEU A 70 -7.07 -0.15 33.24
C LEU A 70 -6.92 -1.59 32.76
N LYS A 71 -7.44 -2.57 33.50
CA LYS A 71 -7.48 -3.96 33.04
C LYS A 71 -8.62 -4.15 32.06
N ALA A 72 -8.30 -4.70 30.90
CA ALA A 72 -9.28 -5.07 29.90
C ALA A 72 -9.08 -6.53 29.48
N GLU A 73 -10.19 -7.22 29.26
CA GLU A 73 -10.24 -8.58 28.73
C GLU A 73 -11.19 -8.64 27.54
N MET A 74 -10.87 -9.47 26.54
CA MET A 74 -11.68 -9.64 25.35
C MET A 74 -11.59 -11.07 24.82
N GLU A 75 -12.73 -11.69 24.57
CA GLU A 75 -12.78 -12.96 23.84
C GLU A 75 -12.62 -12.68 22.34
N LEU A 76 -11.56 -13.21 21.75
CA LEU A 76 -11.24 -13.01 20.34
C LEU A 76 -10.97 -14.35 19.66
N GLU A 77 -11.42 -14.47 18.41
CA GLU A 77 -11.14 -15.62 17.55
C GLU A 77 -9.85 -15.37 16.75
N ASN A 78 -8.94 -16.34 16.76
CA ASN A 78 -7.73 -16.34 15.96
C ASN A 78 -7.58 -17.71 15.29
N LYS A 79 -7.53 -17.75 13.96
CA LYS A 79 -7.39 -18.99 13.16
C LYS A 79 -8.40 -20.09 13.55
N GLY A 80 -9.64 -19.70 13.87
CA GLY A 80 -10.72 -20.63 14.24
C GLY A 80 -10.74 -21.07 15.70
N GLU A 81 -9.83 -20.55 16.53
CA GLU A 81 -9.80 -20.81 17.97
C GLU A 81 -10.14 -19.54 18.75
N VAL A 82 -11.02 -19.66 19.76
CA VAL A 82 -11.41 -18.54 20.63
C VAL A 82 -10.58 -18.59 21.91
N HIS A 83 -9.94 -17.47 22.24
CA HIS A 83 -9.14 -17.29 23.47
C HIS A 83 -9.56 -16.02 24.21
N ASN A 84 -9.32 -15.97 25.51
CA ASN A 84 -9.48 -14.76 26.31
C ASN A 84 -8.15 -13.98 26.36
N TYR A 85 -8.13 -12.80 25.74
CA TYR A 85 -6.97 -11.91 25.71
C TYR A 85 -7.11 -10.87 26.82
N GLY A 86 -6.08 -10.73 27.65
CA GLY A 86 -6.04 -9.76 28.74
C GLY A 86 -4.87 -8.77 28.60
N GLY A 87 -5.10 -7.53 29.02
CA GLY A 87 -4.14 -6.45 28.86
C GLY A 87 -4.67 -5.09 29.29
N ILE A 88 -4.20 -4.05 28.60
CA ILE A 88 -4.70 -2.67 28.68
C ILE A 88 -5.25 -2.29 27.30
N LEU A 89 -6.30 -1.46 27.23
CA LEU A 89 -6.75 -0.91 25.95
C LEU A 89 -5.63 -0.10 25.29
N LEU A 90 -5.43 -0.30 23.98
CA LEU A 90 -4.36 0.36 23.24
C LEU A 90 -4.44 1.90 23.32
N LYS A 91 -5.66 2.45 23.40
CA LYS A 91 -5.88 3.90 23.55
C LYS A 91 -5.21 4.52 24.78
N GLU A 92 -5.13 3.77 25.88
CA GLU A 92 -4.48 4.24 27.13
C GLU A 92 -2.95 4.31 26.97
N ILE A 93 -2.39 3.51 26.07
CA ILE A 93 -0.96 3.53 25.73
C ILE A 93 -0.68 4.65 24.73
N ILE A 94 -1.55 4.81 23.75
CA ILE A 94 -1.48 5.86 22.73
C ILE A 94 -1.60 7.26 23.33
N ALA A 95 -2.40 7.42 24.40
CA ALA A 95 -2.50 8.65 25.18
C ALA A 95 -1.14 9.18 25.68
N MET A 96 -0.12 8.31 25.75
CA MET A 96 1.24 8.73 26.07
C MET A 96 1.86 9.57 24.95
N VAL A 97 1.52 9.37 23.69
CA VAL A 97 2.28 9.95 22.57
C VAL A 97 1.42 10.65 21.50
N ASP A 98 0.11 10.75 21.71
CA ASP A 98 -0.82 11.48 20.84
C ASP A 98 -1.03 12.96 21.26
N ASP A 99 -0.60 13.37 22.45
CA ASP A 99 -0.63 14.75 22.95
C ASP A 99 0.79 15.33 23.16
N PRO A 100 1.11 16.51 22.58
CA PRO A 100 2.40 17.19 22.80
C PRO A 100 2.63 17.62 24.26
N SER A 101 1.58 17.81 25.05
CA SER A 101 1.67 18.33 26.43
C SER A 101 2.37 17.37 27.38
N GLY A 102 2.25 16.06 27.13
CA GLY A 102 2.96 14.97 27.80
C GLY A 102 2.95 15.00 29.33
N GLY A 103 2.14 14.17 29.98
CA GLY A 103 2.20 14.01 31.43
C GLY A 103 1.07 13.20 32.02
N MET A 104 1.30 12.58 33.16
CA MET A 104 0.27 11.84 33.89
C MET A 104 -0.69 12.82 34.62
N PRO A 105 -2.01 12.59 34.58
CA PRO A 105 -2.71 11.55 33.82
C PRO A 105 -2.71 11.86 32.32
N TYR A 106 -2.42 10.84 31.51
CA TYR A 106 -2.46 10.96 30.05
C TYR A 106 -3.91 11.12 29.58
N GLU A 107 -4.12 11.99 28.60
CA GLU A 107 -5.44 12.26 28.01
C GLU A 107 -5.44 11.80 26.55
N PHE A 108 -6.22 10.75 26.28
CA PHE A 108 -6.38 10.21 24.94
C PHE A 108 -7.06 11.21 24.01
N GLN A 109 -6.44 11.48 22.85
CA GLN A 109 -6.96 12.43 21.87
C GLN A 109 -7.99 11.75 20.96
N GLU A 110 -9.23 11.64 21.44
CA GLU A 110 -10.33 10.97 20.72
C GLU A 110 -10.64 11.64 19.37
N ASP A 111 -10.53 12.97 19.28
CA ASP A 111 -10.73 13.70 18.03
C ASP A 111 -9.67 13.31 16.97
N LEU A 112 -8.39 13.19 17.35
CA LEU A 112 -7.32 12.73 16.43
C LEU A 112 -7.55 11.28 15.99
N TRP A 113 -7.97 10.40 16.91
CA TRP A 113 -8.29 9.02 16.57
C TRP A 113 -9.39 8.95 15.50
N ASN A 114 -10.43 9.76 15.67
CA ASN A 114 -11.58 9.82 14.76
C ASN A 114 -11.26 10.51 13.43
N GLU A 115 -10.35 11.48 13.41
CA GLU A 115 -9.83 12.10 12.18
C GLU A 115 -9.10 11.06 11.32
N GLY A 116 -8.43 10.09 11.97
CA GLY A 116 -7.79 8.98 11.31
C GLY A 116 -6.29 9.21 11.11
N TYR A 117 -5.47 8.41 11.79
CA TYR A 117 -4.04 8.31 11.54
C TYR A 117 -3.64 6.84 11.48
N ASN A 118 -2.47 6.54 10.91
CA ASN A 118 -1.96 5.18 10.89
C ASN A 118 -1.20 4.88 12.18
N ILE A 119 -1.39 3.66 12.66
CA ILE A 119 -0.60 3.05 13.72
C ILE A 119 0.20 1.94 13.10
N THR A 120 1.53 2.09 13.09
CA THR A 120 2.49 1.08 12.66
C THR A 120 2.95 0.29 13.88
N LEU A 121 2.83 -1.03 13.79
CA LEU A 121 3.21 -1.96 14.85
C LEU A 121 4.41 -2.79 14.39
N THR A 122 5.48 -2.82 15.17
CA THR A 122 6.72 -3.54 14.80
C THR A 122 7.08 -4.59 15.85
N ALA A 123 7.31 -5.81 15.39
CA ALA A 123 7.76 -6.95 16.17
C ALA A 123 9.29 -7.02 16.28
N ALA A 124 9.78 -7.75 17.28
CA ALA A 124 11.21 -7.96 17.52
C ALA A 124 11.96 -8.64 16.36
N ASP A 125 11.24 -9.38 15.50
CA ASP A 125 11.81 -10.04 14.32
C ASP A 125 11.85 -9.14 13.07
N GLY A 126 11.39 -7.89 13.19
CA GLY A 126 11.34 -6.90 12.12
C GLY A 126 10.06 -6.95 11.28
N TYR A 127 9.11 -7.85 11.56
CA TYR A 127 7.79 -7.80 10.95
C TYR A 127 7.07 -6.52 11.40
N SER A 128 6.49 -5.79 10.44
CA SER A 128 5.64 -4.64 10.71
C SER A 128 4.28 -4.77 10.04
N SER A 129 3.26 -4.20 10.67
CA SER A 129 1.92 -4.07 10.10
C SER A 129 1.28 -2.78 10.60
N SER A 130 0.53 -2.13 9.73
CA SER A 130 -0.20 -0.91 10.07
C SER A 130 -1.71 -1.09 9.96
N PHE A 131 -2.45 -0.27 10.71
CA PHE A 131 -3.88 -0.06 10.51
C PHE A 131 -4.22 1.42 10.70
N ASN A 132 -5.27 1.89 10.05
CA ASN A 132 -5.76 3.25 10.24
C ASN A 132 -6.78 3.30 11.39
N THR A 133 -6.69 4.31 12.26
CA THR A 133 -7.60 4.45 13.41
C THR A 133 -9.05 4.69 13.01
N ALA A 134 -9.31 5.28 11.83
CA ALA A 134 -10.68 5.49 11.34
C ALA A 134 -11.41 4.17 11.00
N ASP A 135 -10.66 3.08 10.78
CA ASP A 135 -11.22 1.75 10.51
C ASP A 135 -11.39 0.90 11.78
N ALA A 136 -11.11 1.46 12.97
CA ALA A 136 -11.10 0.73 14.23
C ALA A 136 -11.74 1.51 15.39
N ARG A 137 -12.29 0.78 16.35
CA ARG A 137 -12.81 1.36 17.59
C ARG A 137 -11.74 1.31 18.66
N ALA A 138 -11.47 2.44 19.31
CA ALA A 138 -10.44 2.56 20.35
C ALA A 138 -10.66 1.60 21.54
N GLU A 139 -11.91 1.23 21.82
CA GLU A 139 -12.29 0.26 22.88
C GLU A 139 -12.14 -1.21 22.47
N GLU A 140 -11.79 -1.49 21.21
CA GLU A 140 -11.77 -2.87 20.67
C GLU A 140 -10.36 -3.38 20.37
N ILE A 141 -9.33 -2.72 20.91
CA ILE A 141 -7.93 -3.09 20.71
C ILE A 141 -7.18 -3.12 22.04
N LEU A 142 -6.41 -4.18 22.25
CA LEU A 142 -5.61 -4.42 23.44
C LEU A 142 -4.12 -4.40 23.12
N LEU A 143 -3.35 -3.78 24.00
CA LEU A 143 -1.97 -4.22 24.27
C LEU A 143 -2.06 -5.38 25.26
N VAL A 144 -1.88 -6.58 24.73
CA VAL A 144 -2.05 -7.86 25.42
C VAL A 144 -0.77 -8.26 26.12
N ASP A 145 -0.88 -8.68 27.37
CA ASP A 145 0.18 -9.34 28.13
C ASP A 145 -0.26 -10.65 28.80
N THR A 146 -1.53 -11.05 28.62
CA THR A 146 -2.02 -12.39 28.99
C THR A 146 -2.93 -13.01 27.93
N ILE A 147 -2.83 -14.33 27.73
CA ILE A 147 -3.80 -15.14 26.98
C ILE A 147 -4.22 -16.31 27.85
N ASP A 148 -5.53 -16.51 28.02
CA ASP A 148 -6.13 -17.55 28.87
C ASP A 148 -5.51 -17.57 30.29
N GLY A 149 -5.25 -16.37 30.83
CA GLY A 149 -4.64 -16.15 32.14
C GLY A 149 -3.13 -16.44 32.20
N GLN A 150 -2.50 -16.87 31.11
CA GLN A 150 -1.05 -17.08 31.04
C GLN A 150 -0.34 -15.83 30.52
N THR A 151 0.75 -15.43 31.18
CA THR A 151 1.57 -14.30 30.74
C THR A 151 2.24 -14.60 29.40
N VAL A 152 2.22 -13.62 28.51
CA VAL A 152 2.83 -13.67 27.18
C VAL A 152 3.74 -12.44 26.97
N THR A 153 4.55 -12.46 25.92
CA THR A 153 5.23 -11.24 25.42
C THR A 153 4.19 -10.24 24.92
N PRO A 154 4.50 -8.92 24.94
CA PRO A 154 3.55 -7.91 24.54
C PRO A 154 3.15 -8.12 23.08
N GLN A 155 1.85 -8.02 22.81
CA GLN A 155 1.32 -8.16 21.46
C GLN A 155 0.05 -7.32 21.29
N ILE A 156 -0.29 -6.97 20.05
CA ILE A 156 -1.58 -6.35 19.74
C ILE A 156 -2.59 -7.43 19.36
N ALA A 157 -3.80 -7.31 19.88
CA ALA A 157 -4.96 -8.07 19.42
C ALA A 157 -6.23 -7.22 19.57
N GLY A 158 -7.22 -7.47 18.72
CA GLY A 158 -8.47 -6.71 18.74
C GLY A 158 -9.31 -6.92 17.50
N LYS A 159 -10.40 -6.17 17.40
CA LYS A 159 -11.27 -6.15 16.20
C LYS A 159 -10.68 -5.26 15.10
N ILE A 160 -9.50 -5.64 14.65
CA ILE A 160 -8.74 -5.05 13.54
C ILE A 160 -8.33 -6.15 12.58
N THR A 161 -7.73 -5.78 11.44
CA THR A 161 -7.18 -6.77 10.50
C THR A 161 -6.23 -7.75 11.21
N GLY A 162 -6.38 -9.05 10.93
CA GLY A 162 -5.54 -10.08 11.56
C GLY A 162 -4.04 -9.93 11.27
N LYS A 163 -3.66 -9.17 10.22
CA LYS A 163 -2.26 -8.82 9.95
C LYS A 163 -1.66 -7.87 11.01
N ALA A 164 -2.50 -7.04 11.62
CA ALA A 164 -2.13 -6.10 12.68
C ALA A 164 -2.12 -6.75 14.08
N TRP A 165 -2.36 -8.07 14.16
CA TRP A 165 -2.12 -8.83 15.39
C TRP A 165 -0.63 -9.17 15.52
N VAL A 166 0.14 -8.16 15.91
CA VAL A 166 1.60 -8.23 15.97
C VAL A 166 2.06 -8.79 17.31
N ARG A 167 2.80 -9.90 17.29
CA ARG A 167 3.38 -10.56 18.47
C ARG A 167 4.80 -10.06 18.74
N ASP A 168 5.30 -10.29 19.95
CA ASP A 168 6.65 -9.87 20.36
C ASP A 168 6.89 -8.38 20.03
N LEU A 169 5.89 -7.55 20.34
CA LEU A 169 5.83 -6.14 19.97
C LEU A 169 6.97 -5.36 20.65
N VAL A 170 7.69 -4.57 19.86
CA VAL A 170 8.78 -3.72 20.34
C VAL A 170 8.58 -2.24 20.03
N SER A 171 7.69 -1.89 19.09
CA SER A 171 7.40 -0.49 18.79
C SER A 171 5.96 -0.28 18.32
N ILE A 172 5.40 0.86 18.73
CA ILE A 172 4.14 1.44 18.26
C ILE A 172 4.47 2.85 17.77
N GLU A 173 4.19 3.11 16.50
CA GLU A 173 4.44 4.41 15.86
C GLU A 173 3.13 4.98 15.31
N LEU A 174 2.80 6.19 15.75
CA LEU A 174 1.66 6.96 15.26
C LEU A 174 2.14 7.88 14.15
N SER A 175 1.39 7.94 13.05
CA SER A 175 1.65 8.87 11.95
C SER A 175 1.21 10.31 12.30
N LEU A 176 1.58 10.78 13.50
CA LEU A 176 1.29 12.11 14.05
C LEU A 176 2.57 12.93 14.28
N ALA A 177 3.74 12.30 14.26
CA ALA A 177 5.01 13.01 14.36
C ALA A 177 5.19 13.92 13.13
N PRO A 178 5.55 15.21 13.31
CA PRO A 178 5.91 16.06 12.19
C PRO A 178 7.10 15.46 11.43
N VAL A 179 7.03 15.42 10.11
CA VAL A 179 8.12 14.87 9.30
C VAL A 179 9.28 15.86 9.26
N ASP A 180 10.40 15.48 9.86
CA ASP A 180 11.67 16.19 9.74
C ASP A 180 12.37 15.80 8.42
N LEU A 181 12.32 16.70 7.44
CA LEU A 181 12.97 16.49 6.15
C LEU A 181 14.50 16.38 6.23
N GLU A 182 15.16 16.85 7.30
CA GLU A 182 16.62 16.70 7.45
C GLU A 182 17.02 15.26 7.82
N GLN A 183 16.11 14.51 8.49
CA GLN A 183 16.31 13.10 8.84
C GLN A 183 15.64 12.15 7.83
N ASN A 184 14.82 12.69 6.94
CA ASN A 184 14.15 11.96 5.90
C ASN A 184 15.13 11.59 4.75
N SER A 185 15.32 10.29 4.50
CA SER A 185 16.15 9.77 3.41
C SER A 185 15.35 9.37 2.17
N PHE A 186 14.07 9.72 2.11
CA PHE A 186 13.21 9.35 0.99
C PHE A 186 13.55 10.16 -0.26
N GLU A 187 13.81 9.42 -1.35
CA GLU A 187 13.92 9.97 -2.70
C GLU A 187 12.77 9.48 -3.58
N PHE A 188 12.10 10.40 -4.27
CA PHE A 188 11.20 10.10 -5.37
C PHE A 188 12.00 9.88 -6.65
N VAL A 189 11.68 8.82 -7.41
CA VAL A 189 12.40 8.47 -8.64
C VAL A 189 11.52 8.68 -9.86
N LEU A 190 12.03 9.40 -10.84
CA LEU A 190 11.43 9.55 -12.15
C LEU A 190 12.27 8.79 -13.18
N ASP A 191 11.71 7.74 -13.78
CA ASP A 191 12.37 6.88 -14.77
C ASP A 191 11.62 6.97 -16.11
N ILE A 192 12.15 7.80 -17.01
CA ILE A 192 11.48 8.18 -18.26
C ILE A 192 12.38 7.75 -19.41
N ASN A 193 11.88 6.84 -20.25
CA ASN A 193 12.63 6.30 -21.40
C ASN A 193 14.01 5.73 -21.04
N GLY A 194 14.17 5.19 -19.82
CA GLY A 194 15.41 4.60 -19.32
C GLY A 194 16.41 5.61 -18.75
N GLU A 195 16.06 6.90 -18.68
CA GLU A 195 16.78 7.90 -17.90
C GLU A 195 16.12 8.03 -16.52
N SER A 196 16.90 7.85 -15.46
CA SER A 196 16.43 7.94 -14.08
C SER A 196 16.98 9.16 -13.37
N ILE A 197 16.11 9.91 -12.71
CA ILE A 197 16.44 11.06 -11.88
C ILE A 197 15.74 10.89 -10.53
N SER A 198 16.46 11.18 -9.44
CA SER A 198 15.91 11.22 -8.08
C SER A 198 15.68 12.65 -7.63
N TYR A 199 14.64 12.86 -6.84
CA TYR A 199 14.34 14.11 -6.15
C TYR A 199 14.07 13.85 -4.67
N THR A 200 14.64 14.69 -3.82
CA THR A 200 14.19 14.85 -2.42
C THR A 200 12.88 15.65 -2.39
N ILE A 201 12.11 15.54 -1.30
CA ILE A 201 10.89 16.35 -1.11
C ILE A 201 11.21 17.85 -1.16
N ARG A 202 12.36 18.27 -0.60
CA ARG A 202 12.80 19.66 -0.63
C ARG A 202 13.08 20.17 -2.04
N GLU A 203 13.66 19.34 -2.90
CA GLU A 203 13.90 19.70 -4.29
C GLU A 203 12.59 19.83 -5.07
N LEU A 204 11.61 18.95 -4.81
CA LEU A 204 10.27 19.07 -5.39
C LEU A 204 9.56 20.36 -4.92
N GLU A 205 9.57 20.65 -3.62
CA GLU A 205 8.96 21.86 -3.06
C GLU A 205 9.58 23.16 -3.61
N ALA A 206 10.86 23.15 -3.92
CA ALA A 206 11.56 24.31 -4.48
C ALA A 206 11.25 24.58 -5.98
N MET A 207 10.49 23.72 -6.65
CA MET A 207 10.17 23.88 -8.08
C MET A 207 9.11 24.97 -8.31
N ASP A 208 9.22 25.70 -9.43
CA ASP A 208 8.22 26.71 -9.85
C ASP A 208 6.83 26.11 -10.16
N ILE A 209 6.73 24.78 -10.21
CA ILE A 209 5.51 24.00 -10.44
C ILE A 209 4.88 23.48 -9.14
N TYR A 210 5.39 23.89 -7.97
CA TYR A 210 4.77 23.66 -6.67
C TYR A 210 3.47 24.45 -6.52
N VAL A 211 2.43 23.82 -5.98
CA VAL A 211 1.14 24.43 -5.66
C VAL A 211 0.56 23.88 -4.36
N GLU A 212 -0.29 24.68 -3.72
CA GLU A 212 -1.16 24.27 -2.63
C GLU A 212 -2.61 24.59 -2.99
N ASP A 213 -3.48 23.59 -3.04
CA ASP A 213 -4.91 23.80 -3.30
C ASP A 213 -5.74 22.64 -2.72
N LYS A 214 -7.06 22.80 -2.69
CA LYS A 214 -7.99 21.83 -2.13
C LYS A 214 -8.18 20.65 -3.06
N GLY A 215 -8.30 19.46 -2.47
CA GLY A 215 -8.69 18.25 -3.18
C GLY A 215 -9.39 17.28 -2.24
N SER A 216 -10.05 16.28 -2.82
CA SER A 216 -10.66 15.20 -2.06
C SER A 216 -10.63 13.88 -2.83
N PHE A 217 -10.76 12.78 -2.10
CA PHE A 217 -11.00 11.47 -2.68
C PHE A 217 -11.96 10.64 -1.83
N THR A 218 -12.80 9.85 -2.49
CA THR A 218 -13.78 8.97 -1.84
C THR A 218 -13.44 7.51 -2.08
N ASN A 219 -13.27 6.74 -1.00
CA ASN A 219 -13.01 5.31 -1.10
C ASN A 219 -14.29 4.50 -1.44
N SER A 220 -14.14 3.19 -1.67
CA SER A 220 -15.28 2.30 -2.00
C SER A 220 -16.32 2.17 -0.87
N TYR A 221 -15.97 2.57 0.35
CA TYR A 221 -16.86 2.59 1.52
C TYR A 221 -17.59 3.93 1.67
N SER A 222 -17.47 4.84 0.71
CA SER A 222 -18.04 6.19 0.74
C SER A 222 -17.47 7.10 1.83
N ASN A 223 -16.30 6.77 2.38
CA ASN A 223 -15.54 7.68 3.23
C ASN A 223 -14.78 8.66 2.32
N THR A 224 -14.96 9.95 2.57
CA THR A 224 -14.29 11.02 1.82
C THR A 224 -13.21 11.63 2.68
N THR A 225 -12.00 11.71 2.16
CA THR A 225 -10.90 12.49 2.71
C THR A 225 -10.79 13.78 1.92
N GLU A 226 -10.84 14.93 2.59
CA GLU A 226 -10.67 16.27 2.02
C GLU A 226 -9.51 16.95 2.73
N GLY A 227 -8.68 17.68 1.97
CA GLY A 227 -7.55 18.40 2.53
C GLY A 227 -7.06 19.53 1.64
N LEU A 228 -6.25 20.42 2.22
CA LEU A 228 -5.38 21.33 1.47
C LEU A 228 -4.08 20.57 1.16
N TYR A 229 -3.83 20.27 -0.11
CA TYR A 229 -2.66 19.48 -0.50
C TYR A 229 -1.60 20.34 -1.14
N GLY A 230 -0.34 20.17 -0.70
CA GLY A 230 0.84 20.81 -1.26
C GLY A 230 1.70 19.82 -2.03
N GLY A 231 2.08 20.15 -3.26
CA GLY A 231 2.87 19.27 -4.11
C GLY A 231 3.24 19.86 -5.46
N VAL A 232 3.97 19.09 -6.26
CA VAL A 232 4.35 19.50 -7.63
C VAL A 232 3.34 18.99 -8.65
N LYS A 233 3.03 19.84 -9.63
CA LYS A 233 2.15 19.45 -10.75
C LYS A 233 2.78 18.32 -11.57
N LEU A 234 2.04 17.24 -11.77
CA LEU A 234 2.53 16.03 -12.43
C LEU A 234 2.84 16.26 -13.92
N ILE A 235 1.90 16.86 -14.67
CA ILE A 235 2.10 17.08 -16.12
C ILE A 235 3.30 17.99 -16.42
N PRO A 236 3.46 19.16 -15.77
CA PRO A 236 4.67 19.96 -15.91
C PRO A 236 5.96 19.22 -15.58
N LEU A 237 6.00 18.44 -14.48
CA LEU A 237 7.16 17.63 -14.11
C LEU A 237 7.52 16.62 -15.21
N LEU A 238 6.53 15.89 -15.74
CA LEU A 238 6.74 14.95 -16.84
C LEU A 238 7.17 15.64 -18.15
N SER A 239 6.68 16.85 -18.38
CA SER A 239 6.91 17.62 -19.61
C SER A 239 8.36 18.08 -19.78
N GLU A 240 9.17 18.02 -18.72
CA GLU A 240 10.62 18.25 -18.80
C GLU A 240 11.35 17.12 -19.57
N PHE A 241 10.78 15.91 -19.58
CA PHE A 241 11.42 14.71 -20.11
C PHE A 241 10.68 14.08 -21.29
N MET A 242 9.36 14.24 -21.34
CA MET A 242 8.52 13.67 -22.40
C MET A 242 7.29 14.51 -22.70
N THR A 243 6.76 14.42 -23.92
CA THR A 243 5.43 14.95 -24.22
C THR A 243 4.37 13.97 -23.72
N VAL A 244 3.52 14.41 -22.79
CA VAL A 244 2.33 13.65 -22.38
C VAL A 244 1.23 13.85 -23.41
N THR A 245 0.68 12.76 -23.91
CA THR A 245 -0.42 12.72 -24.89
C THR A 245 -1.55 11.87 -24.32
N ASN A 246 -2.75 11.93 -24.91
CA ASN A 246 -3.87 11.10 -24.45
C ASN A 246 -3.55 9.60 -24.39
N ASP A 247 -2.68 9.14 -25.30
CA ASP A 247 -2.28 7.74 -25.44
C ASP A 247 -1.09 7.35 -24.54
N SER A 248 -0.53 8.29 -23.77
CA SER A 248 0.61 8.01 -22.89
C SER A 248 0.22 7.09 -21.73
N ALA A 249 1.05 6.10 -21.40
CA ALA A 249 0.93 5.30 -20.19
C ALA A 249 1.92 5.79 -19.11
N ILE A 250 1.38 6.22 -17.97
CA ILE A 250 2.18 6.65 -16.81
C ILE A 250 2.02 5.59 -15.73
N LYS A 251 3.08 4.83 -15.45
CA LYS A 251 3.10 3.85 -14.36
C LYS A 251 3.61 4.51 -13.08
N ILE A 252 2.90 4.36 -11.99
CA ILE A 252 3.29 4.76 -10.65
C ILE A 252 3.55 3.50 -9.84
N ILE A 253 4.66 3.49 -9.12
CA ILE A 253 5.11 2.39 -8.26
C ILE A 253 5.25 2.93 -6.85
N ALA A 254 4.58 2.27 -5.91
CA ALA A 254 4.61 2.61 -4.49
C ALA A 254 5.83 2.01 -3.77
N MET A 255 6.07 2.44 -2.53
CA MET A 255 7.18 1.99 -1.68
C MET A 255 7.13 0.48 -1.39
N ASP A 256 5.94 -0.11 -1.34
CA ASP A 256 5.70 -1.54 -1.17
C ASP A 256 5.76 -2.35 -2.49
N GLY A 257 6.06 -1.69 -3.61
CA GLY A 257 6.09 -2.28 -4.95
C GLY A 257 4.73 -2.40 -5.63
N TYR A 258 3.64 -1.89 -5.02
CA TYR A 258 2.34 -1.82 -5.68
C TYR A 258 2.40 -0.90 -6.91
N GLU A 259 1.89 -1.39 -8.05
CA GLU A 259 1.91 -0.65 -9.30
C GLU A 259 0.51 -0.26 -9.76
N MET A 260 0.35 0.96 -10.27
CA MET A 260 -0.82 1.39 -11.03
C MET A 260 -0.41 2.14 -12.28
N SER A 261 -1.19 2.02 -13.35
CA SER A 261 -0.99 2.86 -14.54
C SER A 261 -2.16 3.80 -14.80
N TYR A 262 -1.82 4.98 -15.30
CA TYR A 262 -2.71 6.08 -15.60
C TYR A 262 -2.61 6.41 -17.09
N SER A 263 -3.75 6.73 -17.71
CA SER A 263 -3.75 7.23 -19.07
C SER A 263 -3.35 8.71 -19.08
N GLY A 264 -2.70 9.14 -20.15
CA GLY A 264 -2.43 10.54 -20.35
C GLY A 264 -3.72 11.34 -20.55
N GLU A 265 -4.78 10.76 -21.13
CA GLU A 265 -6.11 11.40 -21.21
C GLU A 265 -6.62 11.81 -19.83
N MET A 266 -6.54 10.91 -18.85
CA MET A 266 -6.95 11.16 -17.47
C MET A 266 -6.10 12.25 -16.80
N LEU A 267 -4.78 12.20 -17.01
CA LEU A 267 -3.84 13.13 -16.37
C LEU A 267 -3.85 14.51 -17.05
N LEU A 268 -4.23 14.59 -18.32
CA LEU A 268 -4.38 15.83 -19.09
C LEU A 268 -5.76 16.48 -18.88
N ASP A 269 -6.74 15.76 -18.37
CA ASP A 269 -8.03 16.35 -17.99
C ASP A 269 -7.86 17.27 -16.78
N GLN A 270 -7.86 18.58 -17.06
CA GLN A 270 -7.75 19.64 -16.06
C GLN A 270 -9.06 20.42 -15.86
N ALA A 271 -10.22 19.85 -16.22
CA ALA A 271 -11.49 20.57 -16.21
C ALA A 271 -11.89 21.10 -14.81
N ASP A 272 -11.55 20.37 -13.76
CA ASP A 272 -11.90 20.64 -12.36
C ASP A 272 -10.68 20.80 -11.43
N GLY A 273 -9.45 20.68 -11.96
CA GLY A 273 -8.22 20.80 -11.19
C GLY A 273 -7.00 20.22 -11.89
N GLU A 274 -5.85 20.27 -11.24
CA GLU A 274 -4.59 19.73 -11.72
C GLU A 274 -4.18 18.50 -10.89
N TRP A 275 -3.54 17.53 -11.54
CA TRP A 275 -2.91 16.42 -10.83
C TRP A 275 -1.58 16.84 -10.23
N ILE A 276 -1.38 16.56 -8.94
CA ILE A 276 -0.15 16.83 -8.21
C ILE A 276 0.40 15.57 -7.55
N LEU A 277 1.72 15.51 -7.42
CA LEU A 277 2.41 14.66 -6.46
C LEU A 277 2.45 15.43 -5.13
N ALA A 278 1.44 15.21 -4.31
CA ALA A 278 1.29 15.82 -3.00
C ALA A 278 2.26 15.19 -2.00
N PHE A 279 2.98 16.01 -1.26
CA PHE A 279 3.84 15.61 -0.13
C PHE A 279 3.56 16.45 1.12
N LYS A 280 2.56 17.33 1.06
CA LYS A 280 1.98 18.07 2.18
C LYS A 280 0.48 17.92 2.22
N GLU A 281 -0.07 17.83 3.43
CA GLU A 281 -1.49 17.85 3.71
C GLU A 281 -1.75 18.80 4.88
N ASN A 282 -2.66 19.75 4.69
CA ASN A 282 -3.04 20.79 5.66
C ASN A 282 -1.85 21.59 6.21
N GLY A 283 -0.81 21.79 5.39
CA GLY A 283 0.40 22.56 5.71
C GLY A 283 1.56 21.72 6.27
N GLU A 284 1.28 20.47 6.67
CA GLU A 284 2.26 19.55 7.25
C GLU A 284 2.75 18.56 6.20
N TYR A 285 4.00 18.11 6.33
CA TYR A 285 4.56 17.08 5.46
C TYR A 285 3.91 15.72 5.74
N MET A 286 3.64 14.95 4.67
CA MET A 286 3.04 13.63 4.79
C MET A 286 4.02 12.62 5.42
N PRO A 287 3.62 11.81 6.42
CA PRO A 287 4.45 10.80 7.06
C PRO A 287 4.71 9.56 6.19
N GLU A 288 5.60 8.67 6.64
CA GLU A 288 5.95 7.43 5.92
C GLU A 288 4.72 6.53 5.67
N ASP A 289 3.75 6.52 6.58
CA ASP A 289 2.47 5.85 6.42
C ASP A 289 1.34 6.88 6.58
N PRO A 290 0.56 7.21 5.52
CA PRO A 290 0.31 6.44 4.32
C PRO A 290 1.25 6.75 3.15
N GLY A 291 2.40 7.39 3.38
CA GLY A 291 3.42 7.63 2.36
C GLY A 291 3.77 9.09 2.18
N TYR A 292 5.07 9.36 2.01
CA TYR A 292 5.59 10.71 1.81
C TYR A 292 5.05 11.42 0.56
N ILE A 293 4.59 10.66 -0.44
CA ILE A 293 3.99 11.21 -1.68
C ILE A 293 2.70 10.47 -2.03
N ARG A 294 1.68 11.24 -2.39
CA ARG A 294 0.39 10.76 -2.90
C ARG A 294 -0.01 11.49 -4.19
N LEU A 295 -0.69 10.80 -5.10
CA LEU A 295 -1.31 11.41 -6.28
C LEU A 295 -2.69 11.94 -5.88
N VAL A 296 -2.89 13.24 -6.06
CA VAL A 296 -4.16 13.94 -5.76
C VAL A 296 -4.50 14.87 -6.92
N LYS A 297 -5.79 15.04 -7.20
CA LYS A 297 -6.28 16.14 -8.06
C LYS A 297 -6.67 17.30 -7.16
N VAL A 298 -6.17 18.50 -7.44
CA VAL A 298 -6.40 19.69 -6.62
C VAL A 298 -6.88 20.86 -7.48
N GLY A 299 -7.69 21.74 -6.90
CA GLY A 299 -8.16 22.92 -7.60
C GLY A 299 -9.21 23.70 -6.80
N PRO A 300 -9.59 24.90 -7.27
CA PRO A 300 -10.50 25.80 -6.55
C PRO A 300 -11.92 25.24 -6.41
N GLN A 301 -12.26 24.21 -7.18
CA GLN A 301 -13.55 23.51 -7.10
C GLN A 301 -13.55 22.34 -6.11
N ASN A 302 -12.42 22.09 -5.41
CA ASN A 302 -12.24 20.92 -4.56
C ASN A 302 -12.61 19.62 -5.29
N PRO A 303 -11.88 19.26 -6.37
CA PRO A 303 -12.17 18.07 -7.16
C PRO A 303 -12.19 16.82 -6.26
N ASN A 304 -13.10 15.90 -6.55
CA ASN A 304 -13.24 14.63 -5.84
C ASN A 304 -12.99 13.46 -6.79
N ILE A 305 -11.93 12.70 -6.53
CA ILE A 305 -11.57 11.51 -7.31
C ILE A 305 -11.95 10.23 -6.57
N THR A 306 -11.99 9.10 -7.26
CA THR A 306 -12.15 7.80 -6.60
C THR A 306 -10.87 7.43 -5.84
N GLY A 307 -11.01 6.80 -4.68
CA GLY A 307 -9.86 6.48 -3.81
C GLY A 307 -8.83 5.55 -4.46
N HIS A 308 -9.26 4.63 -5.33
CA HIS A 308 -8.34 3.73 -6.06
C HIS A 308 -7.46 4.46 -7.09
N VAL A 309 -7.88 5.66 -7.52
CA VAL A 309 -7.08 6.52 -8.40
C VAL A 309 -6.01 7.28 -7.62
N SER A 310 -6.22 7.55 -6.33
CA SER A 310 -5.26 8.26 -5.49
C SER A 310 -4.15 7.31 -5.01
N ALA A 311 -3.14 7.06 -5.86
CA ALA A 311 -1.95 6.31 -5.49
C ALA A 311 -1.28 6.95 -4.26
N ARG A 312 -1.04 6.15 -3.22
CA ARG A 312 -0.29 6.54 -2.02
C ARG A 312 1.09 5.90 -2.01
N MET A 313 1.95 6.31 -1.08
CA MET A 313 3.32 5.78 -0.93
C MET A 313 4.12 5.85 -2.23
N ILE A 314 3.90 6.86 -3.07
CA ILE A 314 4.51 6.91 -4.40
C ILE A 314 6.03 7.00 -4.26
N LYS A 315 6.75 5.99 -4.76
CA LYS A 315 8.21 5.95 -4.76
C LYS A 315 8.78 6.29 -6.12
N LYS A 316 8.14 5.81 -7.18
CA LYS A 316 8.69 5.88 -8.54
C LYS A 316 7.60 6.10 -9.58
N ILE A 317 7.91 6.91 -10.59
CA ILE A 317 7.14 6.96 -11.84
C ILE A 317 7.98 6.38 -12.96
N VAL A 318 7.36 5.54 -13.78
CA VAL A 318 7.97 4.91 -14.96
C VAL A 318 7.14 5.23 -16.20
N THR A 319 7.80 5.65 -17.27
CA THR A 319 7.19 5.69 -18.61
C THR A 319 8.09 4.98 -19.62
N GLU A 320 7.53 3.99 -20.32
CA GLU A 320 8.29 3.14 -21.25
C GLU A 320 8.02 3.46 -22.72
N GLY A 321 7.44 4.64 -23.02
CA GLY A 321 6.97 4.96 -24.38
C GLY A 321 5.90 4.00 -24.91
N GLN A 322 5.34 3.15 -24.06
CA GLN A 322 4.24 2.24 -24.38
C GLN A 322 2.93 3.02 -24.42
N VAL A 323 2.06 2.64 -25.35
CA VAL A 323 0.70 3.18 -25.45
C VAL A 323 -0.12 2.68 -24.26
N PHE A 324 -0.89 3.57 -23.63
CA PHE A 324 -1.90 3.16 -22.65
C PHE A 324 -3.04 2.47 -23.40
N ILE A 325 -3.17 1.17 -23.18
CA ILE A 325 -4.29 0.40 -23.72
C ILE A 325 -5.27 0.16 -22.59
N ASP A 326 -6.45 0.76 -22.70
CA ASP A 326 -7.52 0.60 -21.72
C ASP A 326 -8.28 -0.73 -21.92
N PHE A 327 -8.92 -1.20 -20.86
CA PHE A 327 -9.89 -2.31 -20.92
C PHE A 327 -10.82 -2.31 -19.71
N ALA A 328 -11.91 -3.07 -19.83
CA ALA A 328 -12.76 -3.39 -18.70
C ALA A 328 -13.18 -4.87 -18.72
N LEU A 329 -13.36 -5.44 -17.53
CA LEU A 329 -13.98 -6.73 -17.32
C LEU A 329 -15.40 -6.54 -16.77
N THR A 330 -16.39 -7.10 -17.45
CA THR A 330 -17.78 -7.05 -16.99
C THR A 330 -18.14 -8.32 -16.23
N ILE A 331 -18.63 -8.19 -15.00
CA ILE A 331 -19.19 -9.30 -14.21
C ILE A 331 -20.70 -9.14 -14.11
N VAL A 332 -21.45 -10.13 -14.60
CA VAL A 332 -22.92 -10.14 -14.57
C VAL A 332 -23.42 -11.13 -13.54
N GLN A 333 -24.24 -10.65 -12.61
CA GLN A 333 -24.83 -11.40 -11.50
C GLN A 333 -26.34 -11.17 -11.49
N LYS A 334 -27.12 -12.10 -12.06
CA LYS A 334 -28.56 -11.90 -12.28
C LYS A 334 -28.81 -10.61 -13.08
N ASP A 335 -29.49 -9.63 -12.46
CA ASP A 335 -29.79 -8.32 -13.06
C ASP A 335 -28.73 -7.25 -12.73
N LEU A 336 -27.73 -7.57 -11.90
CA LEU A 336 -26.63 -6.67 -11.56
C LEU A 336 -25.48 -6.84 -12.55
N THR A 337 -24.91 -5.72 -12.99
CA THR A 337 -23.68 -5.67 -13.78
C THR A 337 -22.67 -4.82 -13.05
N GLU A 338 -21.49 -5.39 -12.83
CA GLU A 338 -20.33 -4.72 -12.26
C GLU A 338 -19.26 -4.60 -13.34
N VAL A 339 -18.64 -3.43 -13.45
CA VAL A 339 -17.60 -3.16 -14.44
C VAL A 339 -16.31 -2.90 -13.68
N PHE A 340 -15.34 -3.77 -13.87
CA PHE A 340 -13.99 -3.62 -13.36
C PHE A 340 -13.17 -2.98 -14.46
N ASP A 341 -12.89 -1.68 -14.32
CA ASP A 341 -11.93 -1.02 -15.19
C ASP A 341 -10.51 -1.58 -15.02
N ARG A 342 -9.61 -1.17 -15.91
CA ARG A 342 -8.21 -1.60 -15.89
C ARG A 342 -7.55 -1.36 -14.52
N GLN A 343 -7.78 -0.21 -13.88
CA GLN A 343 -7.15 0.13 -12.61
C GLN A 343 -7.67 -0.73 -11.45
N THR A 344 -8.98 -0.99 -11.41
CA THR A 344 -9.62 -1.89 -10.46
C THR A 344 -9.09 -3.31 -10.64
N MET A 345 -8.96 -3.79 -11.89
CA MET A 345 -8.34 -5.09 -12.18
C MET A 345 -6.87 -5.14 -11.74
N GLN A 346 -6.07 -4.12 -12.04
CA GLN A 346 -4.68 -4.03 -11.57
C GLN A 346 -4.61 -4.07 -10.04
N SER A 347 -5.46 -3.31 -9.35
CA SER A 347 -5.51 -3.29 -7.89
C SER A 347 -5.82 -4.67 -7.32
N GLY A 348 -6.84 -5.34 -7.86
CA GLY A 348 -7.21 -6.70 -7.47
C GLY A 348 -6.07 -7.71 -7.70
N VAL A 349 -5.40 -7.64 -8.85
CA VAL A 349 -4.24 -8.47 -9.19
C VAL A 349 -3.06 -8.18 -8.27
N SER A 350 -2.76 -6.92 -7.94
CA SER A 350 -1.63 -6.59 -7.06
C SER A 350 -1.83 -7.13 -5.64
N VAL A 351 -3.06 -7.08 -5.10
CA VAL A 351 -3.37 -7.57 -3.76
C VAL A 351 -3.47 -9.10 -3.69
N ASN A 352 -4.02 -9.73 -4.74
CA ASN A 352 -4.27 -11.17 -4.81
C ASN A 352 -3.43 -11.83 -5.91
N LYS A 353 -2.19 -11.36 -6.08
CA LYS A 353 -1.32 -11.77 -7.19
C LYS A 353 -1.08 -13.27 -7.11
N ASN A 354 -1.35 -13.94 -8.21
CA ASN A 354 -1.08 -15.35 -8.37
C ASN A 354 -0.43 -15.63 -9.73
N ALA A 355 0.48 -16.59 -9.76
CA ALA A 355 1.27 -16.96 -10.93
C ALA A 355 1.07 -18.44 -11.23
N VAL A 356 0.82 -18.76 -12.50
CA VAL A 356 0.67 -20.15 -12.98
C VAL A 356 1.56 -20.40 -14.19
N THR A 357 1.99 -21.65 -14.37
CA THR A 357 2.69 -22.10 -15.57
C THR A 357 1.71 -22.82 -16.49
N TYR A 358 1.30 -22.16 -17.57
CA TYR A 358 0.37 -22.73 -18.55
C TYR A 358 1.12 -23.42 -19.70
N TYR A 359 0.76 -24.68 -19.99
CA TYR A 359 1.27 -25.39 -21.16
C TYR A 359 0.44 -25.06 -22.42
N ASP A 360 0.97 -24.23 -23.32
CA ASP A 360 0.32 -23.92 -24.60
C ASP A 360 0.64 -24.99 -25.64
N ARG A 361 -0.34 -25.88 -25.87
CA ARG A 361 -0.26 -26.96 -26.86
C ARG A 361 -0.01 -26.49 -28.30
N LYS A 362 -0.34 -25.23 -28.65
CA LYS A 362 -0.13 -24.72 -30.01
C LYS A 362 1.31 -24.34 -30.26
N SER A 363 2.00 -23.80 -29.26
CA SER A 363 3.41 -23.44 -29.33
C SER A 363 4.35 -24.48 -28.73
N ASP A 364 3.82 -25.54 -28.13
CA ASP A 364 4.57 -26.63 -27.49
C ASP A 364 5.53 -26.08 -26.42
N SER A 365 5.02 -25.18 -25.57
CA SER A 365 5.82 -24.42 -24.64
C SER A 365 5.08 -24.09 -23.34
N ASP A 366 5.84 -24.07 -22.24
CA ASP A 366 5.38 -23.53 -20.97
C ASP A 366 5.46 -21.99 -20.99
N ILE A 367 4.37 -21.34 -20.58
CA ILE A 367 4.25 -19.89 -20.50
C ILE A 367 3.84 -19.51 -19.09
N GLN A 368 4.59 -18.62 -18.46
CA GLN A 368 4.23 -18.06 -17.16
C GLN A 368 3.21 -16.93 -17.36
N TYR A 369 2.13 -16.99 -16.58
CA TYR A 369 1.09 -15.98 -16.51
C TYR A 369 0.86 -15.55 -15.08
N MET A 370 0.53 -14.28 -14.89
CA MET A 370 0.23 -13.72 -13.58
C MET A 370 -1.06 -12.92 -13.65
N GLY A 371 -1.85 -12.98 -12.58
CA GLY A 371 -3.17 -12.38 -12.50
C GLY A 371 -3.82 -12.62 -11.15
N ILE A 372 -5.14 -12.76 -11.16
CA ILE A 372 -5.96 -13.05 -9.98
C ILE A 372 -6.62 -14.41 -10.12
N SER A 373 -6.64 -15.22 -9.06
CA SER A 373 -7.40 -16.48 -9.04
C SER A 373 -8.87 -16.22 -9.37
N LEU A 374 -9.46 -17.03 -10.25
CA LEU A 374 -10.83 -16.83 -10.74
C LEU A 374 -11.83 -16.81 -9.58
N TRP A 375 -11.63 -17.64 -8.56
CA TRP A 375 -12.51 -17.70 -7.40
C TRP A 375 -12.37 -16.49 -6.48
N ARG A 376 -11.17 -15.91 -6.34
CA ARG A 376 -10.93 -14.68 -5.56
C ARG A 376 -11.67 -13.50 -6.17
N LEU A 377 -11.65 -13.39 -7.49
CA LEU A 377 -12.43 -12.39 -8.22
C LEU A 377 -13.95 -12.55 -7.99
N LEU A 378 -14.40 -13.75 -7.66
CA LEU A 378 -15.81 -14.12 -7.50
C LEU A 378 -16.17 -14.56 -6.07
N GLU A 379 -15.45 -14.08 -5.06
CA GLU A 379 -15.65 -14.49 -3.67
C GLU A 379 -16.87 -13.82 -3.01
N ARG A 380 -17.22 -12.60 -3.46
CA ARG A 380 -18.37 -11.85 -2.92
C ARG A 380 -19.72 -12.42 -3.35
N PRO A 381 -19.97 -12.76 -4.63
CA PRO A 381 -21.23 -13.34 -5.05
C PRO A 381 -21.42 -14.73 -4.45
N GLN A 382 -22.64 -15.08 -4.06
CA GLN A 382 -22.93 -16.35 -3.39
C GLN A 382 -24.05 -17.12 -4.11
N GLY A 383 -23.98 -18.45 -4.08
CA GLY A 383 -25.06 -19.33 -4.55
C GLY A 383 -25.14 -19.54 -6.07
N TYR A 384 -24.12 -19.14 -6.84
CA TYR A 384 -24.01 -19.50 -8.25
C TYR A 384 -23.43 -20.92 -8.39
N LYS A 385 -23.86 -21.65 -9.42
CA LYS A 385 -23.46 -23.04 -9.70
C LYS A 385 -22.42 -23.15 -10.79
N ALA A 386 -22.36 -22.16 -11.68
CA ALA A 386 -21.41 -22.15 -12.76
C ALA A 386 -21.07 -20.72 -13.17
N VAL A 387 -19.95 -20.57 -13.87
CA VAL A 387 -19.49 -19.29 -14.40
C VAL A 387 -19.24 -19.43 -15.89
N LYS A 388 -19.77 -18.49 -16.67
CA LYS A 388 -19.49 -18.41 -18.11
C LYS A 388 -18.47 -17.31 -18.35
N ILE A 389 -17.28 -17.67 -18.83
CA ILE A 389 -16.22 -16.76 -19.24
C ILE A 389 -16.32 -16.55 -20.74
N SER A 390 -16.47 -15.31 -21.18
CA SER A 390 -16.69 -14.93 -22.58
C SER A 390 -15.58 -14.01 -23.09
N ALA A 391 -15.12 -14.31 -24.29
CA ALA A 391 -14.17 -13.51 -25.06
C ALA A 391 -14.89 -12.54 -25.99
N SER A 392 -14.18 -11.50 -26.40
CA SER A 392 -14.67 -10.49 -27.36
C SER A 392 -14.96 -11.05 -28.76
N ASP A 393 -14.40 -12.21 -29.13
CA ASP A 393 -14.68 -12.92 -30.38
C ASP A 393 -15.97 -13.79 -30.33
N GLY A 394 -16.67 -13.79 -29.19
CA GLY A 394 -17.87 -14.58 -28.95
C GLY A 394 -17.61 -16.01 -28.47
N PHE A 395 -16.36 -16.45 -28.39
CA PHE A 395 -16.00 -17.71 -27.75
C PHE A 395 -16.31 -17.65 -26.25
N SER A 396 -16.73 -18.77 -25.67
CA SER A 396 -16.93 -18.86 -24.23
C SER A 396 -16.75 -20.27 -23.71
N VAL A 397 -16.43 -20.37 -22.43
CA VAL A 397 -16.42 -21.61 -21.65
C VAL A 397 -17.34 -21.44 -20.45
N THR A 398 -17.94 -22.54 -20.01
CA THR A 398 -18.72 -22.57 -18.76
C THR A 398 -18.08 -23.59 -17.85
N LEU A 399 -17.75 -23.16 -16.64
CA LEU A 399 -17.08 -23.97 -15.62
C LEU A 399 -18.00 -24.11 -14.41
N ASP A 400 -18.01 -25.30 -13.80
CA ASP A 400 -18.76 -25.56 -12.57
C ASP A 400 -18.09 -24.86 -11.39
N ASN A 401 -18.88 -24.16 -10.57
CA ASN A 401 -18.35 -23.42 -9.43
C ASN A 401 -17.68 -24.35 -8.40
N SER A 402 -18.17 -25.58 -8.25
CA SER A 402 -17.58 -26.55 -7.32
C SER A 402 -16.15 -26.96 -7.68
N GLN A 403 -15.69 -26.68 -8.91
CA GLN A 403 -14.32 -26.93 -9.36
C GLN A 403 -13.44 -25.66 -9.37
N ILE A 404 -14.05 -24.50 -9.11
CA ILE A 404 -13.39 -23.19 -9.10
C ILE A 404 -13.21 -22.69 -7.67
N GLU A 405 -14.21 -22.87 -6.81
CA GLU A 405 -14.18 -22.39 -5.43
C GLU A 405 -12.94 -22.90 -4.68
N GLY A 406 -12.10 -21.97 -4.21
CA GLY A 406 -10.82 -22.28 -3.55
C GLY A 406 -9.70 -22.78 -4.47
N ASN A 407 -9.91 -22.81 -5.78
CA ASN A 407 -8.92 -23.29 -6.74
C ASN A 407 -8.01 -22.15 -7.22
N ASP A 408 -6.86 -22.00 -6.56
CA ASP A 408 -5.85 -21.01 -6.92
C ASP A 408 -5.13 -21.33 -8.24
N ASP A 409 -5.23 -22.55 -8.77
CA ASP A 409 -4.53 -22.91 -10.00
C ASP A 409 -5.21 -22.39 -11.27
N VAL A 410 -6.40 -21.76 -11.17
CA VAL A 410 -7.14 -21.19 -12.30
C VAL A 410 -7.21 -19.67 -12.14
N ILE A 411 -6.61 -18.94 -13.07
CA ILE A 411 -6.49 -17.48 -12.99
C ILE A 411 -7.09 -16.77 -14.19
N ILE A 412 -7.52 -15.52 -13.96
CA ILE A 412 -7.66 -14.50 -15.00
C ILE A 412 -6.35 -13.72 -15.05
N ALA A 413 -5.52 -14.05 -16.04
CA ALA A 413 -4.20 -13.48 -16.25
C ALA A 413 -4.29 -12.07 -16.87
N MET A 414 -3.44 -11.17 -16.38
CA MET A 414 -3.22 -9.82 -16.89
C MET A 414 -1.77 -9.60 -17.36
N TYR A 415 -0.84 -10.40 -16.85
CA TYR A 415 0.59 -10.31 -17.16
C TYR A 415 1.13 -11.67 -17.61
N THR A 416 2.29 -11.65 -18.27
CA THR A 416 3.02 -12.83 -18.73
C THR A 416 4.52 -12.62 -18.63
N GLY A 417 5.29 -13.71 -18.63
CA GLY A 417 6.74 -13.66 -18.54
C GLY A 417 7.25 -13.52 -17.10
N LYS A 418 8.56 -13.32 -16.96
CA LYS A 418 9.22 -13.20 -15.63
C LYS A 418 9.30 -11.75 -15.15
N ASP A 419 9.08 -10.82 -16.06
CA ASP A 419 9.19 -9.38 -15.94
C ASP A 419 7.82 -8.71 -15.76
N GLU A 420 6.75 -9.50 -15.57
CA GLU A 420 5.38 -8.99 -15.43
C GLU A 420 4.93 -8.11 -16.60
N SER A 421 5.41 -8.44 -17.80
CA SER A 421 4.99 -7.79 -19.04
C SER A 421 3.49 -7.95 -19.27
N LEU A 422 2.84 -6.91 -19.80
CA LEU A 422 1.45 -7.01 -20.24
C LEU A 422 1.28 -8.11 -21.29
N LEU A 423 0.07 -8.68 -21.36
CA LEU A 423 -0.25 -9.64 -22.41
C LEU A 423 -0.04 -9.02 -23.80
N ASN A 424 0.51 -9.81 -24.73
CA ASN A 424 0.58 -9.40 -26.13
C ASN A 424 -0.82 -9.24 -26.76
N ASP A 425 -0.90 -8.55 -27.90
CA ASP A 425 -2.15 -8.24 -28.63
C ASP A 425 -3.09 -9.44 -28.83
N LYS A 426 -2.55 -10.65 -28.95
CA LYS A 426 -3.34 -11.86 -29.18
C LYS A 426 -4.05 -12.37 -27.93
N ASP A 427 -3.49 -12.07 -26.75
CA ASP A 427 -3.99 -12.54 -25.46
C ASP A 427 -4.69 -11.43 -24.64
N TRP A 428 -4.39 -10.17 -24.95
CA TRP A 428 -4.94 -8.95 -24.35
C TRP A 428 -6.47 -8.84 -24.42
N PRO A 429 -7.18 -8.25 -23.44
CA PRO A 429 -6.67 -7.66 -22.20
C PRO A 429 -6.49 -8.67 -21.06
N LEU A 430 -7.26 -9.75 -21.08
CA LEU A 430 -7.26 -10.75 -20.03
C LEU A 430 -7.33 -12.14 -20.63
N ARG A 431 -6.71 -13.12 -19.97
CA ARG A 431 -6.70 -14.51 -20.44
C ARG A 431 -7.04 -15.48 -19.31
N LEU A 432 -8.00 -16.37 -19.55
CA LEU A 432 -8.23 -17.53 -18.69
C LEU A 432 -7.16 -18.58 -18.98
N VAL A 433 -6.39 -18.94 -17.95
CA VAL A 433 -5.38 -20.00 -17.96
C VAL A 433 -5.37 -20.73 -16.62
N TRP A 434 -4.67 -21.84 -16.57
CA TRP A 434 -4.50 -22.63 -15.35
C TRP A 434 -3.08 -23.20 -15.28
N ASP A 435 -2.67 -23.63 -14.10
CA ASP A 435 -1.38 -24.29 -13.92
C ASP A 435 -1.39 -25.68 -14.56
N LYS A 436 -0.33 -26.00 -15.31
CA LYS A 436 -0.19 -27.31 -15.97
C LYS A 436 -0.13 -28.47 -14.96
N ASP A 437 0.33 -28.18 -13.73
CA ASP A 437 0.52 -29.14 -12.64
C ASP A 437 -0.62 -29.04 -11.60
N ALA A 438 -1.72 -28.33 -11.93
CA ALA A 438 -2.88 -28.15 -11.05
C ALA A 438 -3.46 -29.48 -10.55
N GLU A 439 -3.75 -29.55 -9.25
CA GLU A 439 -4.37 -30.74 -8.64
C GLU A 439 -5.81 -30.95 -9.14
N LEU A 440 -6.51 -29.84 -9.42
CA LEU A 440 -7.88 -29.82 -9.94
C LEU A 440 -7.97 -28.95 -11.20
N VAL A 441 -8.10 -29.61 -12.35
CA VAL A 441 -8.40 -28.94 -13.62
C VAL A 441 -9.90 -29.02 -13.88
N PRO A 442 -10.63 -27.88 -13.94
CA PRO A 442 -12.08 -27.89 -14.16
C PRO A 442 -12.48 -28.60 -15.45
N ASP A 443 -13.57 -29.35 -15.41
CA ASP A 443 -14.01 -30.15 -16.54
C ASP A 443 -14.38 -29.25 -17.74
N GLY A 444 -13.86 -29.61 -18.91
CA GLY A 444 -14.14 -28.87 -20.14
C GLY A 444 -13.46 -27.50 -20.24
N ILE A 445 -12.56 -27.15 -19.30
CA ILE A 445 -11.80 -25.90 -19.37
C ILE A 445 -11.01 -25.80 -20.68
N LYS A 446 -11.05 -24.61 -21.26
CA LYS A 446 -10.21 -24.21 -22.38
C LYS A 446 -9.66 -22.83 -22.08
N SER A 447 -8.44 -22.56 -22.54
CA SER A 447 -7.91 -21.21 -22.38
C SER A 447 -8.74 -20.25 -23.23
N VAL A 448 -9.15 -19.15 -22.62
CA VAL A 448 -9.95 -18.09 -23.24
C VAL A 448 -9.06 -16.88 -23.35
N ARG A 449 -8.81 -16.39 -24.57
CA ARG A 449 -8.08 -15.14 -24.83
C ARG A 449 -9.08 -13.99 -24.90
N ASN A 450 -8.62 -12.76 -24.73
CA ASN A 450 -9.46 -11.57 -24.90
C ASN A 450 -10.73 -11.61 -24.02
N VAL A 451 -10.61 -12.08 -22.78
CA VAL A 451 -11.72 -12.16 -21.83
C VAL A 451 -12.23 -10.76 -21.54
N GLU A 452 -13.53 -10.53 -21.76
CA GLU A 452 -14.19 -9.24 -21.50
C GLU A 452 -15.36 -9.37 -20.53
N LYS A 453 -15.88 -10.59 -20.34
CA LYS A 453 -17.11 -10.80 -19.56
C LYS A 453 -17.14 -12.13 -18.83
N ILE A 454 -17.55 -12.07 -17.57
CA ILE A 454 -17.90 -13.22 -16.73
C ILE A 454 -19.39 -13.12 -16.38
N THR A 455 -20.14 -14.22 -16.53
CA THR A 455 -21.56 -14.29 -16.17
C THR A 455 -21.78 -15.42 -15.18
N LEU A 456 -22.33 -15.09 -14.01
CA LEU A 456 -22.67 -16.07 -12.98
C LEU A 456 -24.01 -16.73 -13.30
N ILE A 457 -24.06 -18.05 -13.17
CA ILE A 457 -25.22 -18.89 -13.46
C ILE A 457 -25.70 -19.52 -12.15
N TYR A 458 -26.96 -19.29 -11.76
CA TYR A 458 -27.55 -19.69 -10.49
C TYR A 458 -28.40 -20.96 -10.57
#